data_AF-A0A2G9RS70-F1
#
_entry.id   AF-A0A2G9RS70-F1
#
_cell.length_a   1.000
_cell.length_b   1.000
_cell.length_c   1.000
_cell.angle_alpha   90.00
_cell.angle_beta   90.00
_cell.angle_gamma   90.00
#
_symmetry.space_group_name_H-M   'P 1'
#
loop_
_entity.id
_entity.type
_entity.pdbx_description
1 polymer ?
#
loop_
_entity_poly.entity_id
_entity_poly.type
_entity_poly.pdbx_seq_one_letter_code
_entity_poly.pdbx_strand_id
1 'polypeptide(L)' 'MRTPQPQDVEGGEVDDVVEIVTTTGDVHIMEEQAPHFTSASAQILIQEIMVCSQDLDIIKQKNCEVEQKLKNMIDVLGRI' A
#
# COMPACT_ATOMS: atom_id res chain seq x y z
N MET A 1 39.42 36.20 -1.30
CA MET A 1 38.37 35.65 -2.19
C MET A 1 39.02 34.61 -3.09
N ARG A 2 38.91 33.31 -2.76
CA ARG A 2 39.32 32.18 -3.58
C ARG A 2 38.21 31.14 -3.42
N THR A 3 37.45 30.93 -4.48
CA THR A 3 36.34 29.96 -4.53
C THR A 3 36.89 28.53 -4.46
N PRO A 4 36.28 27.61 -3.70
CA PRO A 4 36.56 26.18 -3.83
C PRO A 4 35.76 25.63 -5.02
N GLN A 5 36.42 24.89 -5.92
CA GLN A 5 35.74 24.08 -6.94
C GLN A 5 34.98 22.93 -6.26
N PRO A 6 33.79 22.52 -6.75
CA PRO A 6 33.14 21.30 -6.30
C PRO A 6 33.86 20.10 -6.93
N GLN A 7 34.41 19.23 -6.09
CA GLN A 7 34.79 17.89 -6.53
C GLN A 7 33.51 17.05 -6.52
N ASP A 8 33.11 16.59 -7.70
CA ASP A 8 32.02 15.66 -7.91
C ASP A 8 32.18 14.45 -6.97
N VAL A 9 31.21 14.29 -6.07
CA VAL A 9 31.08 13.10 -5.23
C VAL A 9 30.41 12.01 -6.06
N GLU A 10 31.26 11.25 -6.71
CA GLU A 10 30.90 10.03 -7.43
C GLU A 10 30.29 8.99 -6.49
N GLY A 11 29.14 8.44 -6.90
CA GLY A 11 28.78 7.05 -6.58
C GLY A 11 28.24 6.77 -5.19
N GLY A 12 27.19 7.48 -4.76
CA GLY A 12 26.30 6.96 -3.72
C GLY A 12 25.36 5.91 -4.32
N GLU A 13 25.71 4.63 -4.22
CA GLU A 13 24.77 3.52 -4.35
C GLU A 13 23.61 3.75 -3.36
N VAL A 14 22.48 4.22 -3.87
CA VAL A 14 21.19 4.15 -3.17
C VAL A 14 20.40 3.00 -3.77
N ASP A 15 20.88 1.78 -3.51
CA ASP A 15 20.07 0.57 -3.61
C ASP A 15 19.45 0.29 -2.23
N ASP A 16 18.61 1.22 -1.76
CA ASP A 16 17.64 0.92 -0.71
C ASP A 16 16.35 0.49 -1.40
N VAL A 17 16.40 -0.67 -2.05
CA VAL A 17 15.19 -1.44 -2.36
C VAL A 17 14.68 -1.95 -1.03
N VAL A 18 13.89 -1.12 -0.34
CA VAL A 18 13.03 -1.58 0.76
C VAL A 18 11.98 -2.49 0.12
N GLU A 19 12.32 -3.77 0.05
CA GLU A 19 11.39 -4.83 -0.32
C GLU A 19 10.31 -4.90 0.76
N ILE A 20 9.17 -4.22 0.51
CA ILE A 20 7.99 -4.37 1.34
C ILE A 20 7.36 -5.71 0.98
N VAL A 21 7.81 -6.76 1.66
CA VAL A 21 7.18 -8.09 1.61
C VAL A 21 5.84 -8.00 2.31
N THR A 22 4.74 -7.96 1.55
CA THR A 22 3.38 -8.11 2.08
C THR A 22 3.03 -9.59 2.13
N THR A 23 3.00 -10.16 3.34
CA THR A 23 2.55 -11.53 3.57
C THR A 23 1.07 -11.63 3.24
N THR A 24 0.75 -12.26 2.11
CA THR A 24 -0.60 -12.73 1.76
C THR A 24 -0.89 -13.99 2.61
N GLY A 25 -1.05 -13.80 3.91
CA GLY A 25 -1.64 -14.78 4.80
C GLY A 25 -3.10 -14.44 4.97
N ASP A 26 -4.00 -15.37 4.66
CA ASP A 26 -5.44 -15.24 4.84
C ASP A 26 -5.76 -14.86 6.30
N VAL A 27 -5.94 -13.56 6.56
CA VAL A 27 -6.33 -13.05 7.88
C VAL A 27 -7.82 -13.27 8.01
N HIS A 28 -8.19 -14.47 8.45
CA HIS A 28 -9.51 -14.71 8.98
C HIS A 28 -9.76 -13.65 10.07
N ILE A 29 -10.75 -12.78 9.86
CA ILE A 29 -11.18 -11.77 10.83
C ILE A 29 -11.67 -12.54 12.05
N MET A 30 -10.77 -12.69 13.02
CA MET A 30 -11.09 -13.26 14.31
C MET A 30 -12.09 -12.29 14.94
N GLU A 31 -13.28 -12.80 15.25
CA GLU A 31 -14.32 -12.09 15.99
C GLU A 31 -13.67 -11.38 17.17
N GLU A 32 -13.58 -10.05 17.08
CA GLU A 32 -12.88 -9.22 18.05
C GLU A 32 -13.71 -9.15 19.33
N GLN A 33 -13.66 -10.21 20.14
CA GLN A 33 -13.91 -10.08 21.57
C GLN A 33 -12.69 -9.36 22.18
N ALA A 34 -12.56 -8.06 21.91
CA ALA A 34 -11.54 -7.26 22.55
C ALA A 34 -11.96 -6.97 24.01
N PRO A 35 -11.08 -7.25 24.99
CA PRO A 35 -11.31 -6.88 26.37
C PRO A 35 -11.21 -5.36 26.50
N HIS A 36 -12.24 -4.75 27.07
CA HIS A 36 -12.35 -3.35 27.52
C HIS A 36 -11.06 -2.50 27.45
N PHE A 37 -10.73 -1.97 26.26
CA PHE A 37 -9.79 -0.85 26.15
C PHE A 37 -10.54 0.44 26.49
N THR A 38 -10.52 0.80 27.78
CA THR A 38 -11.34 1.88 28.37
C THR A 38 -10.77 3.29 28.15
N SER A 39 -10.03 3.52 27.06
CA SER A 39 -9.56 4.85 26.67
C SER A 39 -10.33 5.30 25.42
N ALA A 40 -10.90 6.50 25.45
CA ALA A 40 -11.62 7.07 24.30
C ALA A 40 -10.73 7.08 23.04
N SER A 41 -9.43 7.30 23.20
CA SER A 41 -8.46 7.26 22.11
C SER A 41 -8.32 5.87 21.48
N ALA A 42 -8.39 4.80 22.28
CA ALA A 42 -8.35 3.43 21.76
C ALA A 42 -9.61 3.10 20.94
N GLN A 43 -10.78 3.54 21.40
CA GLN A 43 -12.04 3.33 20.67
C GLN A 43 -12.10 4.12 19.35
N ILE A 44 -11.54 5.34 19.33
CA ILE A 44 -11.42 6.14 18.10
C ILE A 44 -10.49 5.43 17.12
N LEU A 45 -9.32 4.97 17.58
CA LEU A 45 -8.36 4.27 16.73
C LEU A 45 -8.96 2.99 16.13
N ILE A 46 -9.73 2.21 16.91
CA ILE A 46 -10.42 1.02 16.40
C ILE A 46 -11.41 1.40 15.29
N GLN A 47 -12.20 2.46 15.47
CA GLN A 47 -13.13 2.94 14.44
C GLN A 47 -12.41 3.42 13.19
N GLU A 48 -11.31 4.14 13.33
CA GLU A 48 -10.48 4.57 12.19
C GLU A 48 -9.93 3.37 11.43
N ILE A 49 -9.41 2.34 12.13
CA ILE A 49 -8.93 1.11 11.50
C ILE A 49 -10.04 0.38 10.73
N MET A 50 -11.25 0.29 11.30
CA MET A 50 -12.40 -0.31 10.61
C MET A 50 -12.77 0.45 9.33
N VAL A 51 -12.80 1.79 9.38
CA VAL A 51 -13.09 2.63 8.20
C VAL A 51 -12.00 2.46 7.14
N CYS A 52 -10.72 2.50 7.54
CA CYS A 52 -9.62 2.26 6.62
C CYS A 52 -9.70 0.88 5.96
N SER A 53 -10.15 -0.14 6.70
CA SER A 53 -10.33 -1.49 6.14
C SER A 53 -11.38 -1.50 5.02
N GLN A 54 -12.49 -0.78 5.20
CA GLN A 54 -13.50 -0.62 4.15
C GLN A 54 -12.96 0.13 2.93
N ASP A 55 -12.19 1.21 3.15
CA ASP A 55 -11.58 1.96 2.06
C ASP A 55 -10.60 1.10 1.25
N LEU A 56 -9.82 0.24 1.93
CA LEU A 56 -8.92 -0.71 1.28
C LEU A 56 -9.67 -1.71 0.40
N ASP A 57 -10.81 -2.23 0.85
CA ASP A 57 -11.65 -3.13 0.05
C ASP A 57 -12.16 -2.44 -1.23
N ILE A 58 -12.56 -1.17 -1.14
CA ILE A 58 -13.01 -0.37 -2.30
C ILE A 58 -11.86 -0.17 -3.29
N ILE A 59 -10.66 0.16 -2.80
CA ILE A 59 -9.47 0.34 -3.64
C ILE A 59 -9.13 -0.97 -4.36
N LYS A 60 -9.14 -2.10 -3.63
CA LYS A 60 -8.89 -3.42 -4.20
C LYS A 60 -9.88 -3.74 -5.32
N GLN A 61 -11.18 -3.49 -5.09
CA GLN A 61 -12.21 -3.71 -6.09
C GLN A 61 -11.99 -2.87 -7.35
N LYS A 62 -11.67 -1.58 -7.19
CA LYS A 62 -11.38 -0.68 -8.32
C LYS A 62 -10.14 -1.11 -9.10
N ASN A 63 -9.11 -1.58 -8.43
CA ASN A 63 -7.92 -2.11 -9.11
C ASN A 63 -8.27 -3.34 -9.94
N CYS A 64 -9.05 -4.28 -9.41
CA CYS A 64 -9.52 -5.43 -10.18
C CYS A 64 -10.33 -5.02 -11.42
N GLU A 65 -11.18 -3.99 -11.32
CA GLU A 65 -11.91 -3.47 -12.48
C GLU A 65 -10.99 -2.87 -13.55
N VAL A 66 -9.94 -2.14 -13.13
CA VAL A 66 -8.94 -1.58 -14.04
C VAL A 66 -8.15 -2.69 -14.73
N GLU A 67 -7.69 -3.70 -13.98
CA GLU A 67 -6.99 -4.87 -14.53
C GLU A 67 -7.83 -5.60 -15.58
N GLN A 68 -9.12 -5.82 -15.31
CA GLN A 68 -10.01 -6.47 -16.27
C GLN A 68 -10.22 -5.64 -17.54
N LYS A 69 -10.35 -4.32 -17.40
CA LYS A 69 -10.45 -3.42 -18.56
C LYS A 69 -9.18 -3.48 -19.42
N LEU A 70 -8.00 -3.49 -18.80
CA LEU A 70 -6.72 -3.66 -19.50
C LEU A 70 -6.65 -4.99 -20.23
N LYS A 71 -7.05 -6.09 -19.57
CA LYS A 71 -7.10 -7.42 -20.19
C LYS A 71 -8.01 -7.45 -21.42
N ASN A 72 -9.19 -6.83 -21.33
CA ASN A 72 -10.14 -6.74 -22.44
C ASN A 72 -9.57 -5.92 -23.61
N MET A 73 -8.86 -4.82 -23.33
CA MET A 73 -8.21 -4.04 -24.39
C MET A 73 -7.13 -4.86 -25.11
N ILE A 74 -6.31 -5.61 -24.37
CA ILE A 74 -5.28 -6.49 -24.94
C ILE A 74 -5.93 -7.59 -25.80
N ASP A 75 -7.01 -8.22 -25.33
CA ASP A 75 -7.73 -9.25 -26.08
C ASP A 75 -8.29 -8.71 -27.40
N VAL A 76 -8.89 -7.52 -27.40
CA VAL A 76 -9.41 -6.88 -28.62
C VAL A 76 -8.28 -6.58 -29.61
N LEU A 77 -7.16 -6.02 -29.13
CA LEU A 77 -6.01 -5.71 -29.99
C LEU A 77 -5.38 -6.97 -30.58
N GLY A 78 -5.33 -8.08 -29.84
CA GLY A 78 -4.79 -9.35 -30.33
C GLY A 78 -5.66 -10.06 -31.37
N ARG A 79 -6.90 -9.63 -31.58
CA ARG A 79 -7.81 -10.16 -32.60
C ARG A 79 -7.72 -9.42 -33.94
N ILE A 80 -7.02 -8.28 -34.00
CA ILE A 80 -6.76 -7.51 -35.23
C ILE A 80 -5.51 -8.07 -35.90
#